data_AF-A0A1Y3N1T4-F1
#
_entry.id   AF-A0A1Y3N1T4-F1
#
_cell.length_a   1.000
_cell.length_b   1.000
_cell.length_c   1.000
_cell.angle_alpha   90.00
_cell.angle_beta   90.00
_cell.angle_gamma   90.00
#
_symmetry.space_group_name_H-M   'P 1'
#
loop_
_entity.id
_entity.type
_entity.pdbx_description
1 polymer ?
#
loop_
_entity_poly.entity_id
_entity_poly.type
_entity_poly.pdbx_seq_one_letter_code
_entity_poly.pdbx_strand_id
1 'polypeptide(L)'
;MTIDEIKNYVLKYSNKPAYGYNGMTIGDGVYKPMKQVIQYLQDYNFTVYVVSGTDRLIVRPLAVEKLGIPERQVIGSDETLVAKNQNNTEGSKYQYTYEDDIVAGGDVISKNLKMNKVINIVREIGVPPVLAFGNSPGDFSMARYTLSNNQYKSAAFMVCCDDPERENCDIEKTNKLVEESRENGFITISMKKDWYTIYGEEVTKKHHSTTIPRRVIHFINEYTKNNRKRKNDDTLNKIKNY
;
A
#
# COMPACT_ATOMS: atom_id res chain seq x y z
N MET A 1 -11.84 13.99 7.17
CA MET A 1 -10.70 14.75 6.63
C MET A 1 -10.91 14.85 5.14
N THR A 2 -10.62 16.01 4.55
CA THR A 2 -10.56 16.14 3.08
C THR A 2 -9.41 15.31 2.53
N ILE A 3 -9.40 15.07 1.22
CA ILE A 3 -8.30 14.36 0.58
C ILE A 3 -6.96 15.08 0.79
N ASP A 4 -6.94 16.41 0.70
CA ASP A 4 -5.73 17.21 0.95
C ASP A 4 -5.28 17.17 2.41
N GLU A 5 -6.20 17.16 3.37
CA GLU A 5 -5.87 16.97 4.79
C GLU A 5 -5.23 15.61 5.04
N ILE A 6 -5.74 14.54 4.42
CA ILE A 6 -5.13 13.19 4.49
C ILE A 6 -3.73 13.22 3.90
N LYS A 7 -3.59 13.78 2.69
CA LYS A 7 -2.31 13.91 1.98
C LYS A 7 -1.25 14.63 2.85
N ASN A 8 -1.60 15.80 3.36
CA ASN A 8 -0.72 16.62 4.20
C ASN A 8 -0.37 15.91 5.51
N TYR A 9 -1.33 15.21 6.12
CA TYR A 9 -1.06 14.42 7.31
C TYR A 9 -0.05 13.30 7.04
N VAL A 10 -0.22 12.56 5.95
CA VAL A 10 0.68 11.46 5.58
C VAL A 10 2.09 11.96 5.31
N LEU A 11 2.26 13.02 4.51
CA LEU A 11 3.56 13.61 4.22
C LEU A 11 4.24 14.18 5.47
N LYS A 12 3.47 14.82 6.36
CA LYS A 12 4.00 15.27 7.65
C LYS A 12 4.44 14.10 8.52
N TYR A 13 3.66 13.02 8.55
CA TYR A 13 3.99 11.83 9.33
C TYR A 13 5.21 11.10 8.76
N SER A 14 5.38 11.07 7.43
CA SER A 14 6.48 10.38 6.77
C SER A 14 7.85 10.98 7.10
N ASN A 15 7.91 12.25 7.49
CA ASN A 15 9.16 12.92 7.89
C ASN A 15 9.66 12.53 9.30
N LYS A 16 8.92 11.72 10.05
CA LYS A 16 9.37 11.22 11.36
C LYS A 16 10.52 10.21 11.18
N PRO A 17 11.42 10.08 12.16
CA PRO A 17 12.45 9.04 12.15
C PRO A 17 11.84 7.64 12.00
N ALA A 18 12.44 6.81 11.15
CA ALA A 18 12.01 5.44 10.94
C ALA A 18 12.17 4.60 12.22
N TYR A 19 11.19 3.74 12.48
CA TYR A 19 11.26 2.79 13.59
C TYR A 19 12.30 1.71 13.30
N GLY A 20 13.19 1.45 14.25
CA GLY A 20 14.20 0.40 14.09
C GLY A 20 15.37 0.77 13.15
N TYR A 21 15.44 2.00 12.64
CA TYR A 21 16.53 2.44 11.75
C TYR A 21 17.12 3.79 12.18
N ASN A 22 18.41 4.00 11.90
CA ASN A 22 19.09 5.30 11.95
C ASN A 22 19.27 5.84 10.52
N GLY A 23 19.36 7.17 10.37
CA GLY A 23 19.65 7.80 9.08
C GLY A 23 18.49 7.82 8.07
N MET A 24 17.28 7.43 8.49
CA MET A 24 16.12 7.27 7.60
C MET A 24 14.83 7.81 8.24
N THR A 25 13.98 8.47 7.46
CA THR A 25 12.61 8.79 7.87
C THR A 25 11.63 7.67 7.50
N ILE A 26 10.41 7.67 8.05
CA ILE A 26 9.38 6.68 7.69
C ILE A 26 9.12 6.69 6.17
N GLY A 27 9.10 7.87 5.54
CA GLY A 27 8.89 8.00 4.10
C GLY A 27 10.07 7.53 3.26
N ASP A 28 11.28 7.53 3.80
CA ASP A 28 12.48 7.04 3.11
C ASP A 28 12.64 5.52 3.20
N GLY A 29 11.75 4.83 3.94
CA GLY A 29 11.65 3.38 4.04
C GLY A 29 11.18 2.70 2.75
N VAL A 30 11.79 3.06 1.62
CA VAL A 30 11.60 2.49 0.29
C VAL A 30 12.87 1.77 -0.10
N TYR A 31 12.75 0.54 -0.59
CA TYR A 31 13.91 -0.22 -1.06
C TYR A 31 14.55 0.47 -2.27
N LYS A 32 15.80 0.91 -2.11
CA LYS A 32 16.59 1.61 -3.13
C LYS A 32 16.68 0.83 -4.44
N PRO A 33 16.91 -0.51 -4.44
CA PRO A 33 16.88 -1.30 -5.66
C PRO A 33 15.53 -1.29 -6.36
N MET A 34 14.41 -1.29 -5.62
CA MET A 34 13.07 -1.22 -6.23
C MET A 34 12.79 0.15 -6.84
N LYS A 35 13.30 1.23 -6.25
CA LYS A 35 13.25 2.57 -6.87
C LYS A 35 14.02 2.60 -8.19
N GLN A 36 15.17 1.93 -8.27
CA GLN A 36 15.94 1.79 -9.51
C GLN A 36 15.19 0.96 -10.56
N VAL A 37 14.51 -0.12 -10.16
CA VAL A 37 13.64 -0.90 -11.06
C VAL A 37 12.51 -0.04 -11.62
N ILE A 38 11.83 0.75 -10.77
CA ILE A 38 10.75 1.66 -11.22
C ILE A 38 11.29 2.64 -12.25
N GLN A 39 12.40 3.32 -11.95
CA GLN A 39 13.03 4.28 -12.87
C GLN A 39 13.42 3.62 -14.18
N TYR A 40 14.10 2.47 -14.12
CA TYR A 40 14.50 1.71 -15.30
C TYR A 40 13.29 1.37 -16.18
N LEU A 41 12.22 0.86 -15.59
CA LEU A 41 11.00 0.53 -16.34
C LEU A 41 10.38 1.78 -16.98
N GLN A 42 10.32 2.90 -16.25
CA GLN A 42 9.81 4.18 -16.78
C GLN A 42 10.66 4.73 -17.93
N ASP A 43 11.99 4.61 -17.87
CA ASP A 43 12.92 5.02 -18.94
C ASP A 43 12.68 4.23 -20.24
N TYR A 44 12.15 3.00 -20.13
CA TYR A 44 11.73 2.16 -21.25
C TYR A 44 10.22 2.22 -21.51
N ASN A 45 9.54 3.30 -21.09
CA ASN A 45 8.13 3.58 -21.34
C ASN A 45 7.14 2.55 -20.76
N PHE A 46 7.53 1.78 -19.74
CA PHE A 46 6.56 1.00 -18.99
C PHE A 46 5.72 1.92 -18.10
N THR A 47 4.42 1.68 -18.07
CA THR A 47 3.52 2.27 -17.07
C THR A 47 3.58 1.44 -15.80
N VAL A 48 4.12 2.01 -14.72
CA VAL A 48 4.29 1.31 -13.44
C VAL A 48 3.13 1.64 -12.49
N TYR A 49 2.48 0.61 -11.95
CA TYR A 49 1.41 0.75 -10.96
C TYR A 49 1.85 0.25 -9.58
N VAL A 50 1.36 0.89 -8.52
CA VAL A 50 1.41 0.37 -7.15
C VAL A 50 0.09 -0.34 -6.84
N VAL A 51 0.14 -1.63 -6.51
CA VAL A 51 -1.04 -2.43 -6.13
C VAL A 51 -0.88 -2.91 -4.69
N SER A 52 -1.43 -2.15 -3.75
CA SER A 52 -1.18 -2.29 -2.31
C SER A 52 -2.41 -2.72 -1.53
N GLY A 53 -2.22 -3.49 -0.45
CA GLY A 53 -3.27 -3.78 0.52
C GLY A 53 -3.54 -2.63 1.51
N THR A 54 -2.70 -1.59 1.51
CA THR A 54 -2.89 -0.37 2.30
C THR A 54 -3.93 0.54 1.65
N ASP A 55 -4.59 1.37 2.44
CA ASP A 55 -5.54 2.38 1.96
C ASP A 55 -4.93 3.26 0.87
N ARG A 56 -5.65 3.45 -0.25
CA ARG A 56 -5.14 4.19 -1.40
C ARG A 56 -4.79 5.64 -1.08
N LEU A 57 -5.55 6.30 -0.21
CA LEU A 57 -5.33 7.70 0.16
C LEU A 57 -4.06 7.88 0.99
N ILE A 58 -3.62 6.83 1.69
CA ILE A 58 -2.35 6.81 2.40
C ILE A 58 -1.18 6.54 1.44
N VAL A 59 -1.36 5.63 0.47
CA VAL A 59 -0.27 5.23 -0.44
C VAL A 59 0.04 6.33 -1.47
N ARG A 60 -0.97 7.01 -2.00
CA ARG A 60 -0.84 8.05 -3.05
C ARG A 60 0.22 9.12 -2.79
N PRO A 61 0.20 9.86 -1.66
CA PRO A 61 1.22 10.87 -1.38
C PRO A 61 2.64 10.30 -1.42
N LEU A 62 2.85 9.11 -0.85
CA LEU A 62 4.18 8.49 -0.78
C LEU A 62 4.63 7.96 -2.14
N ALA A 63 3.71 7.41 -2.95
CA ALA A 63 4.01 6.98 -4.30
C ALA A 63 4.49 8.14 -5.19
N VAL A 64 3.84 9.30 -5.08
CA VAL A 64 4.25 10.51 -5.80
C VAL A 64 5.61 10.99 -5.30
N GLU A 65 5.72 11.24 -3.99
CA GLU A 65 6.89 11.88 -3.37
C GLU A 65 8.14 11.01 -3.44
N LYS A 66 8.01 9.69 -3.26
CA LYS A 66 9.15 8.79 -3.05
C LYS A 66 9.45 7.88 -4.23
N LEU A 67 8.44 7.56 -5.06
CA LEU A 67 8.56 6.63 -6.19
C LEU A 67 8.41 7.31 -7.55
N GLY A 68 7.97 8.58 -7.62
CA GLY A 68 7.67 9.22 -8.89
C GLY A 68 6.50 8.59 -9.64
N ILE A 69 5.60 7.90 -8.92
CA ILE A 69 4.41 7.25 -9.48
C ILE A 69 3.19 8.15 -9.23
N PRO A 70 2.49 8.64 -10.28
CA PRO A 70 1.33 9.50 -10.11
C PRO A 70 0.19 8.82 -9.38
N GLU A 71 -0.66 9.59 -8.69
CA GLU A 71 -1.76 9.06 -7.86
C GLU A 71 -2.75 8.16 -8.62
N ARG A 72 -2.94 8.40 -9.93
CA ARG A 72 -3.78 7.60 -10.83
C ARG A 72 -3.22 6.19 -11.11
N GLN A 73 -1.97 5.93 -10.75
CA GLN A 73 -1.29 4.64 -10.88
C GLN A 73 -1.18 3.92 -9.53
N VAL A 74 -1.99 4.32 -8.55
CA VAL A 74 -2.04 3.71 -7.21
C VAL A 74 -3.40 3.05 -6.98
N ILE A 75 -3.36 1.73 -6.84
CA ILE A 75 -4.49 0.86 -6.51
C ILE A 75 -4.29 0.39 -5.07
N GLY A 76 -5.19 0.78 -4.18
CA GLY A 76 -5.13 0.46 -2.75
C GLY A 76 -6.40 -0.22 -2.25
N SER A 77 -6.45 -0.49 -0.95
CA SER A 77 -7.73 -0.71 -0.26
C SER A 77 -8.57 0.56 -0.31
N ASP A 78 -9.89 0.38 -0.30
CA ASP A 78 -10.87 1.45 -0.46
C ASP A 78 -11.66 1.69 0.81
N GLU A 79 -11.91 2.97 1.08
CA GLU A 79 -12.96 3.45 1.96
C GLU A 79 -13.96 4.32 1.20
N THR A 80 -15.11 4.56 1.81
CA THR A 80 -16.13 5.45 1.26
C THR A 80 -15.60 6.88 1.15
N LEU A 81 -15.97 7.54 0.05
CA LEU A 81 -15.77 8.96 -0.15
C LEU A 81 -17.15 9.60 -0.31
N VAL A 82 -17.36 10.72 0.37
CA VAL A 82 -18.62 11.47 0.31
C VAL A 82 -18.33 12.94 0.12
N ALA A 83 -19.26 13.66 -0.48
CA ALA A 83 -19.17 15.12 -0.47
C ALA A 83 -19.42 15.64 0.95
N LYS A 84 -18.70 16.69 1.35
CA LYS A 84 -18.76 17.25 2.71
C LYS A 84 -20.18 17.61 3.13
N ASN A 85 -21.01 18.10 2.21
CA ASN A 85 -22.39 18.49 2.49
C ASN A 85 -23.42 17.43 2.05
N GLN A 86 -22.98 16.22 1.66
CA GLN A 86 -23.86 15.11 1.25
C GLN A 86 -24.81 14.66 2.37
N ASN A 87 -24.36 14.78 3.63
CA ASN A 87 -25.07 14.29 4.82
C ASN A 87 -25.47 12.81 4.64
N ASN A 88 -26.74 12.48 4.91
CA ASN A 88 -27.28 11.12 4.75
C ASN A 88 -27.90 10.89 3.37
N THR A 89 -27.69 11.79 2.41
CA THR A 89 -28.21 11.63 1.05
C THR A 89 -27.42 10.55 0.34
N GLU A 90 -28.12 9.61 -0.30
CA GLU A 90 -27.49 8.59 -1.13
C GLU A 90 -26.70 9.25 -2.26
N GLY A 91 -25.49 8.77 -2.55
CA GLY A 91 -24.63 9.38 -3.57
C GLY A 91 -25.27 9.42 -4.97
N SER A 92 -26.17 8.48 -5.28
CA SER A 92 -26.95 8.46 -6.53
C SER A 92 -28.01 9.56 -6.63
N LYS A 93 -28.33 10.22 -5.50
CA LYS A 93 -29.35 11.28 -5.38
C LYS A 93 -28.76 12.63 -4.99
N TYR A 94 -27.46 12.71 -4.75
CA TYR A 94 -26.77 13.94 -4.37
C TYR A 94 -25.96 14.48 -5.54
N GLN A 95 -26.14 15.76 -5.84
CA GLN A 95 -25.34 16.45 -6.85
C GLN A 95 -24.25 17.25 -6.15
N TYR A 96 -22.99 16.98 -6.51
CA TYR A 96 -21.83 17.73 -6.01
C TYR A 96 -21.98 19.23 -6.33
N THR A 97 -21.74 20.11 -5.36
CA THR A 97 -21.83 21.57 -5.52
C THR A 97 -20.46 22.25 -5.41
N TYR A 98 -20.37 23.54 -5.74
CA TYR A 98 -19.11 24.29 -5.64
C TYR A 98 -18.63 24.51 -4.20
N GLU A 99 -19.51 24.32 -3.22
CA GLU A 99 -19.24 24.42 -1.78
C GLU A 99 -18.80 23.07 -1.16
N ASP A 100 -18.80 22.00 -1.95
CA ASP A 100 -18.34 20.69 -1.50
C ASP A 100 -16.82 20.55 -1.58
N ASP A 101 -16.33 19.75 -0.63
CA ASP A 101 -15.06 19.03 -0.72
C ASP A 101 -15.35 17.53 -0.68
N ILE A 102 -14.43 16.71 -1.20
CA ILE A 102 -14.45 15.27 -0.97
C ILE A 102 -13.79 14.94 0.36
N VAL A 103 -14.50 14.18 1.21
CA VAL A 103 -14.01 13.72 2.51
C VAL A 103 -14.07 12.20 2.63
N ALA A 104 -13.18 11.63 3.43
CA ALA A 104 -13.27 10.22 3.83
C ALA A 104 -14.55 9.96 4.65
N GLY A 105 -15.35 9.01 4.17
CA GLY A 105 -16.59 8.55 4.80
C GLY A 105 -16.39 7.52 5.90
N GLY A 106 -15.23 6.85 5.95
CA GLY A 106 -14.78 6.00 7.05
C GLY A 106 -15.29 4.56 7.05
N ASP A 107 -16.14 4.17 6.08
CA ASP A 107 -16.52 2.78 5.88
C ASP A 107 -15.58 2.12 4.86
N VAL A 108 -14.99 0.98 5.22
CA VAL A 108 -14.14 0.20 4.30
C VAL A 108 -15.01 -0.44 3.23
N ILE A 109 -14.75 -0.15 1.96
CA ILE A 109 -15.41 -0.76 0.80
C ILE A 109 -14.72 -2.07 0.44
N SER A 110 -13.39 -2.06 0.32
CA SER A 110 -12.64 -3.24 -0.12
C SER A 110 -11.24 -3.30 0.47
N LYS A 111 -10.77 -4.51 0.76
CA LYS A 111 -9.36 -4.77 1.11
C LYS A 111 -8.65 -5.32 -0.11
N ASN A 112 -7.66 -4.61 -0.63
CA ASN A 112 -6.95 -4.96 -1.85
C ASN A 112 -5.87 -6.03 -1.63
N LEU A 113 -6.31 -7.24 -1.25
CA LEU A 113 -5.47 -8.40 -0.93
C LEU A 113 -5.83 -9.59 -1.81
N LYS A 114 -4.84 -10.43 -2.15
CA LYS A 114 -5.04 -11.68 -2.89
C LYS A 114 -5.85 -11.44 -4.17
N MET A 115 -6.99 -12.12 -4.33
CA MET A 115 -7.85 -12.01 -5.51
C MET A 115 -8.36 -10.58 -5.76
N ASN A 116 -8.52 -9.76 -4.72
CA ASN A 116 -8.96 -8.37 -4.91
C ASN A 116 -7.91 -7.54 -5.66
N LYS A 117 -6.61 -7.88 -5.57
CA LYS A 117 -5.59 -7.25 -6.41
C LYS A 117 -5.84 -7.50 -7.89
N VAL A 118 -6.22 -8.73 -8.26
CA VAL A 118 -6.57 -9.09 -9.64
C VAL A 118 -7.83 -8.35 -10.09
N ILE A 119 -8.88 -8.36 -9.27
CA ILE A 119 -10.14 -7.67 -9.57
C ILE A 119 -9.90 -6.18 -9.81
N ASN A 120 -9.10 -5.53 -8.96
CA ASN A 120 -8.84 -4.10 -9.08
C ASN A 120 -7.89 -3.77 -10.24
N ILE A 121 -6.93 -4.64 -10.58
CA ILE A 121 -6.16 -4.51 -11.82
C ILE A 121 -7.08 -4.52 -13.05
N VAL A 122 -8.02 -5.47 -13.13
CA VAL A 122 -8.98 -5.56 -14.24
C VAL A 122 -9.88 -4.31 -14.28
N ARG A 123 -10.33 -3.82 -13.12
CA ARG A 123 -11.23 -2.65 -13.04
C ARG A 123 -10.53 -1.33 -13.38
N GLU A 124 -9.33 -1.09 -12.85
CA GLU A 124 -8.67 0.21 -12.93
C GLU A 124 -7.69 0.33 -14.10
N ILE A 125 -7.07 -0.79 -14.52
CA ILE A 125 -6.08 -0.80 -15.60
C ILE A 125 -6.71 -1.34 -16.90
N GLY A 126 -7.57 -2.35 -16.80
CA GLY A 126 -8.24 -2.96 -17.96
C GLY A 126 -7.34 -3.83 -18.84
N VAL A 127 -6.05 -3.95 -18.52
CA VAL A 127 -5.10 -4.82 -19.21
C VAL A 127 -4.26 -5.61 -18.20
N PRO A 128 -3.93 -6.89 -18.47
CA PRO A 128 -3.08 -7.68 -17.59
C PRO A 128 -1.64 -7.10 -17.58
N PRO A 129 -0.99 -7.01 -16.41
CA PRO A 129 0.41 -6.62 -16.34
C PRO A 129 1.31 -7.63 -17.06
N VAL A 130 2.48 -7.18 -17.52
CA VAL A 130 3.54 -8.08 -18.04
C VAL A 130 4.62 -8.37 -16.99
N LEU A 131 4.77 -7.50 -16.00
CA LEU A 131 5.67 -7.68 -14.87
C LEU A 131 4.91 -7.46 -13.57
N ALA A 132 5.14 -8.32 -12.58
CA ALA A 132 4.59 -8.17 -11.24
C ALA A 132 5.66 -8.37 -10.19
N PHE A 133 5.71 -7.48 -9.20
CA PHE A 133 6.61 -7.56 -8.06
C PHE A 133 5.77 -7.65 -6.78
N GLY A 134 6.01 -8.68 -5.97
CA GLY A 134 5.38 -8.88 -4.67
C GLY A 134 6.41 -9.22 -3.61
N ASN A 135 5.96 -9.39 -2.37
CA ASN A 135 6.84 -9.79 -1.25
C ASN A 135 6.12 -10.71 -0.25
N SER A 136 4.93 -11.20 -0.59
CA SER A 136 4.13 -12.03 0.31
C SER A 136 3.21 -12.98 -0.47
N PRO A 137 2.68 -14.04 0.18
CA PRO A 137 1.63 -14.86 -0.40
C PRO A 137 0.35 -14.08 -0.75
N GLY A 138 0.16 -12.88 -0.18
CA GLY A 138 -0.91 -11.96 -0.55
C GLY A 138 -0.84 -11.45 -2.00
N ASP A 139 0.32 -11.58 -2.63
CA ASP A 139 0.61 -11.11 -3.99
C ASP A 139 0.51 -12.22 -5.05
N PHE A 140 0.39 -13.48 -4.62
CA PHE A 140 0.40 -14.63 -5.54
C PHE A 140 -0.72 -14.58 -6.57
N SER A 141 -1.92 -14.11 -6.22
CA SER A 141 -3.00 -13.96 -7.20
C SER A 141 -2.62 -12.97 -8.32
N MET A 142 -1.98 -11.85 -7.97
CA MET A 142 -1.50 -10.87 -8.95
C MET A 142 -0.36 -11.45 -9.81
N ALA A 143 0.57 -12.16 -9.19
CA ALA A 143 1.67 -12.85 -9.90
C ALA A 143 1.15 -13.90 -10.88
N ARG A 144 0.24 -14.79 -10.44
CA ARG A 144 -0.41 -15.79 -11.31
C ARG A 144 -1.22 -15.15 -12.42
N TYR A 145 -1.92 -14.05 -12.14
CA TYR A 145 -2.68 -13.33 -13.16
C TYR A 145 -1.76 -12.71 -14.24
N THR A 146 -0.61 -12.17 -13.82
CA THR A 146 0.40 -11.61 -14.74
C THR A 146 0.97 -12.67 -15.68
N LEU A 147 1.19 -13.89 -15.19
CA LEU A 147 1.73 -15.01 -15.97
C LEU A 147 0.68 -15.77 -16.77
N SER A 148 -0.59 -15.71 -16.38
CA SER A 148 -1.68 -16.45 -17.02
C SER A 148 -2.15 -15.77 -18.30
N ASN A 149 -2.16 -16.51 -19.42
CA ASN A 149 -2.76 -16.07 -20.69
C ASN A 149 -2.23 -14.72 -21.19
N ASN A 150 -0.97 -14.41 -20.91
CA ASN A 150 -0.35 -13.19 -21.38
C ASN A 150 0.13 -13.36 -22.82
N GLN A 151 -0.29 -12.47 -23.71
CA GLN A 151 0.16 -12.46 -25.10
C GLN A 151 1.63 -12.03 -25.25
N TYR A 152 2.17 -11.34 -24.23
CA TYR A 152 3.55 -10.88 -24.19
C TYR A 152 4.37 -11.74 -23.24
N LYS A 153 5.70 -11.66 -23.38
CA LYS A 153 6.62 -12.25 -22.41
C LYS A 153 6.38 -11.61 -21.05
N SER A 154 5.97 -12.42 -20.08
CA SER A 154 5.66 -11.97 -18.73
C SER A 154 6.56 -12.61 -17.68
N ALA A 155 6.77 -11.92 -16.57
CA ALA A 155 7.50 -12.44 -15.42
C ALA A 155 6.89 -11.93 -14.10
N ALA A 156 6.97 -12.75 -13.07
CA ALA A 156 6.57 -12.36 -11.71
C ALA A 156 7.74 -12.58 -10.75
N PHE A 157 7.92 -11.62 -9.84
CA PHE A 157 9.05 -11.55 -8.93
C PHE A 157 8.57 -11.45 -7.49
N MET A 158 9.25 -12.15 -6.58
CA MET A 158 9.01 -12.08 -5.15
C MET A 158 10.27 -11.61 -4.43
N VAL A 159 10.20 -10.44 -3.80
CA VAL A 159 11.25 -9.92 -2.94
C VAL A 159 11.23 -10.69 -1.62
N CYS A 160 12.33 -11.38 -1.35
CA CYS A 160 12.51 -12.27 -0.22
C CYS A 160 13.43 -11.60 0.81
N CYS A 161 12.89 -11.36 2.01
CA CYS A 161 13.63 -10.76 3.12
C CYS A 161 14.49 -11.82 3.81
N ASP A 162 15.66 -12.12 3.26
CA ASP A 162 16.62 -13.08 3.80
C ASP A 162 17.85 -12.40 4.44
N ASP A 163 17.77 -11.10 4.69
CA ASP A 163 18.82 -10.29 5.30
C ASP A 163 18.39 -9.67 6.65
N PRO A 164 18.48 -10.42 7.75
CA PRO A 164 18.08 -9.92 9.07
C PRO A 164 19.07 -8.90 9.66
N GLU A 165 20.23 -8.71 9.04
CA GLU A 165 21.24 -7.74 9.48
C GLU A 165 20.86 -6.34 8.98
N ARG A 166 20.42 -6.24 7.72
CA ARG A 166 20.06 -4.97 7.08
C ARG A 166 18.56 -4.66 7.13
N GLU A 167 17.69 -5.65 7.29
CA GLU A 167 16.22 -5.50 7.31
C GLU A 167 15.54 -6.30 8.44
N ASN A 168 14.32 -5.92 8.81
CA ASN A 168 13.42 -6.68 9.69
C ASN A 168 12.80 -7.88 8.98
N CYS A 169 13.60 -8.93 8.83
CA CYS A 169 13.18 -10.17 8.18
C CYS A 169 12.58 -11.20 9.13
N ASP A 170 11.55 -11.88 8.66
CA ASP A 170 11.04 -13.13 9.23
C ASP A 170 11.56 -14.29 8.35
N ILE A 171 12.61 -14.97 8.82
CA ILE A 171 13.32 -15.97 8.02
C ILE A 171 12.46 -17.21 7.76
N GLU A 172 11.63 -17.61 8.72
CA GLU A 172 10.72 -18.75 8.55
C GLU A 172 9.70 -18.45 7.45
N LYS A 173 9.05 -17.28 7.51
CA LYS A 173 8.12 -16.84 6.45
C LYS A 173 8.82 -16.68 5.10
N THR A 174 10.06 -16.20 5.10
CA THR A 174 10.82 -15.99 3.86
C THR A 174 11.19 -17.30 3.19
N ASN A 175 11.64 -18.31 3.96
CA ASN A 175 11.95 -19.63 3.40
C ASN A 175 10.71 -20.26 2.75
N LYS A 176 9.55 -20.15 3.41
CA LYS A 176 8.28 -20.60 2.85
C LYS A 176 7.90 -19.83 1.59
N LEU A 177 8.05 -18.50 1.59
CA LEU A 177 7.80 -17.67 0.40
C LEU A 177 8.69 -18.10 -0.78
N VAL A 178 9.97 -18.41 -0.54
CA VAL A 178 10.91 -18.85 -1.58
C VAL A 178 10.47 -20.19 -2.19
N GLU A 179 10.10 -21.16 -1.36
CA GLU A 179 9.60 -22.46 -1.80
C GLU A 179 8.33 -22.32 -2.64
N GLU A 180 7.30 -21.67 -2.10
CA GLU A 180 6.03 -21.46 -2.80
C GLU A 180 6.21 -20.63 -4.08
N SER A 181 7.15 -19.67 -4.10
CA SER A 181 7.45 -18.90 -5.30
C SER A 181 8.00 -19.77 -6.42
N ARG A 182 8.91 -20.69 -6.11
CA ARG A 182 9.49 -21.63 -7.09
C ARG A 182 8.45 -22.58 -7.65
N GLU A 183 7.59 -23.13 -6.79
CA GLU A 183 6.49 -24.00 -7.21
C GLU A 183 5.51 -23.30 -8.18
N ASN A 184 5.39 -21.98 -8.08
CA ASN A 184 4.51 -21.18 -8.92
C ASN A 184 5.22 -20.51 -10.11
N GLY A 185 6.50 -20.82 -10.35
CA GLY A 185 7.28 -20.24 -11.44
C GLY A 185 7.61 -18.76 -11.28
N PHE A 186 7.58 -18.23 -10.06
CA PHE A 186 7.99 -16.86 -9.77
C PHE A 186 9.51 -16.79 -9.53
N ILE A 187 10.11 -15.68 -9.94
CA ILE A 187 11.53 -15.39 -9.73
C ILE A 187 11.71 -14.80 -8.33
N THR A 188 12.52 -15.42 -7.49
CA THR A 188 12.83 -14.90 -6.15
C THR A 188 14.00 -13.92 -6.20
N ILE A 189 13.87 -12.78 -5.53
CA ILE A 189 14.91 -11.76 -5.36
C ILE A 189 15.37 -11.80 -3.91
N SER A 190 16.61 -12.21 -3.66
CA SER A 190 17.24 -12.24 -2.34
C SER A 190 17.72 -10.86 -1.96
N MET A 191 17.18 -10.26 -0.90
CA MET A 191 17.72 -9.01 -0.35
C MET A 191 19.19 -9.18 0.04
N LYS A 192 19.57 -10.33 0.59
CA LYS A 192 20.92 -10.61 1.05
C LYS A 192 21.94 -10.68 -0.09
N LYS A 193 21.61 -11.41 -1.16
CA LYS A 193 22.56 -11.75 -2.23
C LYS A 193 22.49 -10.81 -3.42
N ASP A 194 21.30 -10.32 -3.75
CA ASP A 194 21.08 -9.59 -5.00
C ASP A 194 21.17 -8.07 -4.81
N TRP A 195 21.03 -7.58 -3.56
CA TRP A 195 21.04 -6.16 -3.27
C TRP A 195 22.33 -5.73 -2.55
N TYR A 196 23.03 -4.79 -3.17
CA TYR A 196 24.22 -4.15 -2.59
C TYR A 196 23.86 -3.34 -1.34
N THR A 197 22.78 -2.57 -1.39
CA THR A 197 22.18 -1.89 -0.22
C THR A 197 20.66 -1.94 -0.29
N ILE A 198 20.00 -1.91 0.87
CA ILE A 198 18.54 -1.92 0.99
C ILE A 198 17.98 -0.49 0.91
N TYR A 199 18.52 0.44 1.71
CA TYR A 199 18.01 1.81 1.82
C TYR A 199 19.02 2.90 1.43
N GLY A 200 20.31 2.58 1.39
CA GLY A 200 21.40 3.56 1.35
C GLY A 200 22.57 3.08 2.20
N GLU A 201 23.75 3.66 2.04
CA GLU A 201 24.94 3.29 2.84
C GLU A 201 24.89 3.95 4.23
N GLU A 202 24.17 5.06 4.33
CA GLU A 202 23.96 5.87 5.52
C GLU A 202 22.91 5.30 6.49
N VAL A 203 22.13 4.32 6.06
CA VAL A 203 21.04 3.74 6.86
C VAL A 203 21.51 2.48 7.58
N THR A 204 21.36 2.46 8.90
CA THR A 204 21.70 1.30 9.74
C THR A 204 20.51 0.82 10.55
N LYS A 205 20.37 -0.50 10.70
CA LYS A 205 19.37 -1.12 11.56
C LYS A 205 19.76 -0.96 13.03
N LYS A 206 18.81 -0.54 13.86
CA LYS A 206 18.99 -0.43 15.32
C LYS A 206 19.00 -1.84 15.92
N HIS A 207 20.07 -2.19 16.63
CA HIS A 207 20.19 -3.52 17.22
C HIS A 207 19.18 -3.82 18.35
N HIS A 208 18.50 -2.83 18.92
CA HIS A 208 17.48 -3.02 19.97
C HIS A 208 16.30 -2.02 19.80
N SER A 209 15.19 -2.47 19.21
CA SER A 209 13.85 -1.89 19.43
C SER A 209 12.79 -2.71 18.67
N THR A 210 12.47 -3.92 19.13
CA THR A 210 11.31 -4.70 18.66
C THR A 210 9.96 -4.17 19.14
N THR A 211 9.91 -2.97 19.72
CA THR A 211 8.65 -2.35 20.11
C THR A 211 8.28 -1.28 19.08
N ILE A 212 7.43 -1.66 18.12
CA ILE A 212 6.56 -0.67 17.48
C ILE A 212 5.86 0.06 18.63
N PRO A 213 6.03 1.39 18.80
CA PRO A 213 5.43 2.07 19.94
C PRO A 213 3.93 1.80 19.95
N ARG A 214 3.34 1.50 21.11
CA ARG A 214 1.88 1.28 21.25
C ARG A 214 1.05 2.37 20.57
N ARG A 215 1.60 3.58 20.36
CA ARG A 215 1.01 4.69 19.60
C ARG A 215 0.79 4.43 18.10
N VAL A 216 1.58 3.58 17.43
CA VAL A 216 1.36 3.20 16.02
C VAL A 216 0.24 2.17 15.91
N ILE A 217 0.22 1.20 16.83
CA ILE A 217 -0.94 0.30 17.02
C ILE A 217 -2.18 1.12 17.39
N HIS A 218 -2.02 2.16 18.21
CA HIS A 218 -3.07 3.11 18.55
C HIS A 218 -3.52 3.91 17.33
N PHE A 219 -2.67 4.28 16.37
CA PHE A 219 -3.10 4.94 15.12
C PHE A 219 -3.99 4.01 14.27
N ILE A 220 -3.58 2.76 14.05
CA ILE A 220 -4.41 1.76 13.35
C ILE A 220 -5.73 1.57 14.10
N ASN A 221 -5.68 1.54 15.43
CA ASN A 221 -6.85 1.35 16.29
C ASN A 221 -7.70 2.61 16.49
N GLU A 222 -7.17 3.83 16.38
CA GLU A 222 -7.87 5.11 16.53
C GLU A 222 -8.49 5.54 15.22
N TYR A 223 -7.80 5.34 14.09
CA TYR A 223 -8.39 5.47 12.78
C TYR A 223 -9.59 4.51 12.64
N THR A 224 -9.45 3.25 13.09
CA THR A 224 -10.59 2.31 13.13
C THR A 224 -11.62 2.56 14.24
N LYS A 225 -11.24 3.09 15.42
CA LYS A 225 -12.18 3.43 16.51
C LYS A 225 -12.96 4.71 16.23
N ASN A 226 -12.38 5.74 15.65
CA ASN A 226 -13.08 6.98 15.30
C ASN A 226 -14.14 6.70 14.21
N ASN A 227 -13.86 5.77 13.29
CA ASN A 227 -14.86 5.28 12.34
C ASN A 227 -15.95 4.42 13.02
N ARG A 228 -15.64 3.66 14.08
CA ARG A 228 -16.64 2.89 14.86
C ARG A 228 -17.48 3.74 15.83
N LYS A 229 -16.91 4.78 16.45
CA LYS A 229 -17.63 5.67 17.39
C LYS A 229 -18.72 6.47 16.70
N ARG A 230 -18.46 7.00 15.48
CA ARG A 230 -19.49 7.62 14.64
C ARG A 230 -20.68 6.68 14.39
N LYS A 231 -20.39 5.40 14.14
CA LYS A 231 -21.40 4.35 13.94
C LYS A 231 -22.30 4.16 15.17
N ASN A 232 -21.74 4.18 16.38
CA ASN A 232 -22.53 4.00 17.61
C ASN A 232 -23.39 5.22 17.96
N ASP A 233 -22.90 6.44 17.75
CA ASP A 233 -23.69 7.66 18.00
C ASP A 233 -24.86 7.79 17.00
N ASP A 234 -24.66 7.43 15.73
CA ASP A 234 -25.73 7.40 14.73
C ASP A 234 -26.74 6.27 14.95
N THR A 235 -26.31 5.12 15.48
CA THR A 235 -27.22 4.01 15.83
C THR A 235 -28.03 4.31 17.09
N LEU A 236 -27.43 4.96 18.09
CA LEU A 236 -28.12 5.41 19.31
C LEU A 236 -29.11 6.57 19.04
N ASN A 237 -28.81 7.46 18.10
CA ASN A 237 -29.75 8.51 17.68
C ASN A 237 -30.90 7.96 16.84
N LYS A 238 -30.72 6.85 16.11
CA LYS A 238 -31.81 6.15 15.42
C LYS A 238 -32.75 5.38 16.36
N ILE A 239 -32.30 5.01 17.56
CA ILE A 239 -33.14 4.30 18.56
C ILE A 239 -33.96 5.28 19.43
N LYS A 240 -33.64 6.58 19.44
CA LYS A 240 -34.41 7.59 20.19
C LYS A 240 -35.57 8.23 19.41
N ASN A 241 -35.73 7.92 18.12
CA ASN A 241 -36.79 8.46 17.26
C ASN A 241 -37.73 7.38 16.71
N TYR A 242 -37.92 6.29 17.46
CA TYR A 242 -39.03 5.34 17.29
C TYR A 242 -39.76 5.17 18.62
#